data_AF-A0A4U3LKY3-F1
#
_entry.id   AF-A0A4U3LKY3-F1
#
_cell.length_a   1.000
_cell.length_b   1.000
_cell.length_c   1.000
_cell.angle_alpha   90.00
_cell.angle_beta   90.00
_cell.angle_gamma   90.00
#
_symmetry.space_group_name_H-M   'P 1'
#
loop_
_entity.id
_entity.type
_entity.pdbx_description
1 polymer ?
#
loop_
_entity_poly.entity_id
_entity_poly.type
_entity_poly.pdbx_seq_one_letter_code
_entity_poly.pdbx_strand_id
1 'polypeptide(L)' 'QQTYPDIWQRIATRKAYLKETLKIDLPSEVLPMSNLVGYLRPFYLAKDKALCVEKPAPK' A
#
# COMPACT_ATOMS: atom_id res chain seq x y z
N GLN A 1 -5.89 23.72 5.54
CA GLN A 1 -4.50 23.26 5.74
C GLN A 1 -3.88 23.82 7.02
N GLN A 2 -4.26 25.02 7.50
CA GLN A 2 -3.62 25.67 8.66
C GLN A 2 -3.86 25.00 10.02
N THR A 3 -4.89 24.16 10.17
CA THR A 3 -5.26 23.58 11.48
C THR A 3 -4.39 22.39 11.89
N TYR A 4 -3.81 21.66 10.94
CA TYR A 4 -2.97 20.47 11.19
C TYR A 4 -1.84 20.36 10.16
N PRO A 5 -0.85 21.27 10.21
CA PRO A 5 0.19 21.38 9.18
C PRO A 5 1.03 20.10 9.05
N ASP A 6 1.34 19.44 10.17
CA ASP A 6 2.17 18.22 10.19
C ASP A 6 1.48 17.04 9.50
N ILE A 7 0.18 16.89 9.71
CA ILE A 7 -0.62 15.85 9.04
C ILE A 7 -0.66 16.12 7.53
N TRP A 8 -0.87 17.38 7.15
CA TRP A 8 -0.90 17.76 5.74
C TRP A 8 0.45 17.51 5.05
N GLN A 9 1.56 17.83 5.71
CA GLN A 9 2.91 17.54 5.23
C GLN A 9 3.11 16.04 4.96
N ARG A 10 2.64 15.18 5.87
CA ARG A 10 2.69 13.71 5.70
C ARG A 10 1.87 13.24 4.50
N ILE A 11 0.65 13.76 4.35
CA ILE A 11 -0.24 13.44 3.23
C ILE A 11 0.42 13.83 1.90
N ALA A 12 0.93 15.06 1.78
CA ALA A 12 1.56 15.56 0.57
C ALA A 12 2.80 14.74 0.20
N THR A 13 3.69 14.48 1.18
CA THR A 13 4.89 13.66 0.99
C THR A 13 4.55 12.28 0.45
N ARG A 14 3.50 11.66 0.99
CA ARG A 14 3.07 10.32 0.59
C ARG A 14 2.44 10.28 -0.79
N LYS A 15 1.65 11.31 -1.15
CA LYS A 15 1.12 11.46 -2.52
C LYS A 15 2.24 11.60 -3.54
N ALA A 16 3.28 12.39 -3.24
CA ALA A 16 4.45 12.53 -4.11
C ALA A 16 5.15 11.18 -4.32
N TYR A 17 5.44 10.43 -3.25
CA TYR A 17 6.04 9.09 -3.36
C TYR A 17 5.22 8.13 -4.23
N LEU A 18 3.90 8.07 -4.03
CA LEU A 18 3.01 7.20 -4.80
C LEU A 18 3.02 7.57 -6.29
N LYS A 19 2.94 8.86 -6.62
CA LYS A 19 2.93 9.35 -8.00
C LYS A 19 4.29 9.22 -8.69
N GLU A 20 5.36 9.62 -8.02
CA GLU A 20 6.68 9.78 -8.62
C GLU A 20 7.48 8.48 -8.62
N THR A 21 7.41 7.71 -7.53
CA THR A 21 8.17 6.46 -7.38
C THR A 21 7.36 5.25 -7.84
N LEU A 22 6.14 5.10 -7.31
CA LEU A 22 5.31 3.92 -7.61
C LEU A 22 4.46 4.07 -8.88
N LYS A 23 4.43 5.26 -9.49
CA LYS A 23 3.62 5.60 -10.67
C LYS A 23 2.12 5.34 -10.47
N ILE A 24 1.63 5.50 -9.23
CA ILE A 24 0.23 5.41 -8.86
C ILE A 24 -0.31 6.83 -8.68
N ASP A 25 -1.20 7.26 -9.57
CA ASP A 25 -1.87 8.55 -9.44
C ASP A 25 -3.12 8.41 -8.57
N LEU A 26 -3.17 9.18 -7.48
CA LEU A 26 -4.28 9.16 -6.52
C LEU A 26 -5.21 10.35 -6.77
N PRO A 27 -6.54 10.13 -6.72
CA PRO A 27 -7.49 11.23 -6.73
C PRO A 27 -7.25 12.23 -5.59
N SER A 28 -7.63 13.47 -5.82
CA SER A 28 -7.36 14.58 -4.90
C SER A 28 -8.00 14.40 -3.52
N GLU A 29 -9.19 13.82 -3.49
CA GLU A 29 -10.02 13.50 -2.35
C GLU A 29 -9.50 12.33 -1.51
N VAL A 30 -8.60 11.51 -2.07
CA VAL A 30 -8.00 10.39 -1.31
C VAL A 30 -6.88 10.91 -0.43
N LEU A 31 -7.00 10.67 0.87
CA LEU A 31 -5.97 11.01 1.86
C LEU A 31 -5.27 9.72 2.32
N PRO A 32 -4.01 9.47 1.91
CA PRO A 32 -3.26 8.28 2.32
C PRO A 32 -2.80 8.41 3.78
N MET A 33 -3.75 8.20 4.71
CA MET A 33 -3.55 8.29 6.15
C MET A 33 -2.92 7.02 6.74
N SER A 34 -3.00 5.89 6.02
CA SER A 34 -2.36 4.64 6.42
C SER A 34 -0.85 4.68 6.16
N ASN A 35 -0.09 4.24 7.16
CA ASN A 35 1.36 4.07 7.06
C ASN A 35 1.72 2.86 6.17
N LEU A 36 0.80 1.91 5.96
CA LEU A 36 1.04 0.77 5.08
C LEU A 36 1.10 1.26 3.64
N VAL A 37 2.23 1.01 2.97
CA VAL A 37 2.29 1.08 1.48
C VAL A 37 1.53 -0.12 0.92
N GLY A 38 1.11 -0.06 -0.34
CA GLY A 38 0.53 -1.21 -1.02
C GLY A 38 1.42 -2.43 -0.80
N TYR A 39 0.93 -3.40 -0.01
CA TYR A 39 1.69 -4.58 0.34
C TYR A 39 1.60 -5.57 -0.82
N LEU A 40 2.59 -5.54 -1.70
CA LEU A 40 2.76 -6.52 -2.75
C LEU A 40 3.77 -7.56 -2.29
N ARG A 41 3.33 -8.80 -2.05
CA ARG A 41 4.27 -9.87 -1.70
C ARG A 41 5.18 -10.15 -2.90
N PRO A 42 6.50 -10.33 -2.71
CA PRO A 42 7.44 -10.62 -3.80
C PRO A 42 7.04 -11.82 -4.68
N PHE A 43 6.28 -12.76 -4.10
CA PHE A 43 5.84 -13.99 -4.77
C PHE A 43 4.33 -14.01 -5.05
N TYR A 44 3.65 -12.87 -5.06
CA TYR A 44 2.19 -12.84 -5.24
C TYR A 44 1.74 -13.48 -6.57
N LEU A 45 2.58 -13.37 -7.62
CA LEU A 45 2.36 -14.00 -8.92
C LEU A 45 3.05 -15.39 -9.05
N ALA A 46 4.01 -15.70 -8.18
CA ALA A 46 4.72 -16.98 -8.13
C ALA A 46 4.01 -17.91 -7.13
N LYS A 47 2.86 -18.45 -7.56
CA LYS A 47 1.99 -19.29 -6.70
C LYS A 47 2.70 -20.51 -6.10
N ASP A 48 3.74 -20.99 -6.76
CA ASP A 48 4.63 -22.08 -6.33
C ASP A 48 5.53 -21.72 -5.14
N LYS A 49 5.76 -20.42 -4.90
CA LYS A 49 6.59 -19.91 -3.80
C LYS A 49 5.78 -19.31 -2.66
N ALA A 50 4.45 -19.39 -2.73
CA ALA A 50 3.57 -18.87 -1.69
C ALA A 50 3.51 -19.81 -0.48
N LEU A 51 3.48 -19.24 0.72
CA LEU A 51 3.14 -19.99 1.93
C LEU A 51 1.70 -20.50 1.79
N CYS A 52 1.53 -21.82 1.75
CA CYS A 52 0.23 -22.47 1.65
C CYS A 52 -0.06 -23.24 2.93
N VAL A 53 -1.34 -23.31 3.30
CA VAL A 53 -1.84 -24.31 4.26
C VAL A 53 -1.95 -25.65 3.53
N GLU A 54 -1.44 -26.72 4.15
CA GLU A 54 -1.66 -28.07 3.62
C GLU A 54 -3.15 -28.40 3.61
N LYS A 55 -3.59 -29.09 2.54
CA LYS A 55 -4.96 -29.62 2.52
C LYS A 55 -5.07 -30.68 3.62
N PRO A 56 -6.08 -30.59 4.50
CA PRO A 56 -6.33 -31.65 5.46
C PRO A 56 -6.66 -32.95 4.70
N ALA A 57 -6.22 -34.08 5.25
CA ALA A 57 -6.53 -35.40 4.70
C ALA A 57 -8.06 -35.58 4.59
N PRO A 58 -8.55 -36.25 3.52
CA PRO A 58 -9.97 -36.56 3.42
C PRO A 58 -10.36 -37.44 4.61
N LYS A 59 -11.53 -37.15 5.19
CA LYS A 59 -12.13 -37.97 6.25
C LYS A 59 -12.54 -39.34 5.73
#